data_AF-A0A7Y2C9Z0-F1
#
_entry.id   AF-A0A7Y2C9Z0-F1
#
_cell.length_a   1.000
_cell.length_b   1.000
_cell.length_c   1.000
_cell.angle_alpha   90.00
_cell.angle_beta   90.00
_cell.angle_gamma   90.00
#
_symmetry.space_group_name_H-M   'P 1'
#
loop_
_entity.id
_entity.type
_entity.pdbx_description
1 polymer ?
#
loop_
_entity_poly.entity_id
_entity_poly.type
_entity_poly.pdbx_seq_one_letter_code
_entity_poly.pdbx_strand_id
1 'polypeptide(L)'
;MLISRRTFGKQLGLASTALAVGGQSLWGAGTTRTGANCPGALVPDPMGFLDLPEGYSYRTIARAGVKMTDGFHFPMDGAGVGVV
;
A
#
# COMPACT_ATOMS: atom_id res chain seq x y z
N MET A 1 -9.48 16.15 46.71
CA MET A 1 -10.31 15.50 45.65
C MET A 1 -9.66 14.16 45.30
N LEU A 2 -10.07 13.05 45.95
CA LEU A 2 -9.49 11.74 45.68
C LEU A 2 -10.18 11.07 44.49
N ILE A 3 -9.47 10.98 43.37
CA ILE A 3 -9.93 10.22 42.19
C ILE A 3 -9.87 8.73 42.53
N SER A 4 -11.01 8.04 42.45
CA SER A 4 -11.12 6.62 42.77
C SER A 4 -10.71 5.76 41.57
N ARG A 5 -9.75 4.85 41.76
CA ARG A 5 -9.31 3.83 40.78
C ARG A 5 -10.45 3.01 40.17
N ARG A 6 -11.58 2.87 40.89
CA ARG A 6 -12.77 2.12 40.44
C ARG A 6 -13.63 2.89 39.44
N THR A 7 -13.59 4.22 39.46
CA THR A 7 -14.28 5.06 38.46
C THR A 7 -13.53 5.09 37.12
N PHE A 8 -12.19 5.00 37.15
CA PHE A 8 -11.35 4.95 35.95
C PHE A 8 -11.61 3.69 35.11
N GLY A 9 -11.67 2.51 35.74
CA GLY A 9 -11.95 1.25 35.03
C GLY A 9 -13.31 1.20 34.35
N LYS A 10 -14.32 1.88 34.91
CA LYS A 10 -15.67 1.97 34.31
C LYS A 10 -15.72 2.90 33.10
N GLN A 11 -14.90 3.95 33.08
CA GLN A 11 -14.86 4.91 31.97
C GLN A 11 -14.08 4.37 30.76
N LEU A 12 -13.04 3.54 30.97
CA LEU A 12 -12.32 2.90 29.86
C LEU A 12 -13.15 1.85 29.10
N GLY A 13 -14.00 1.08 29.80
CA GLY A 13 -14.80 0.02 29.17
C GLY A 13 -15.85 0.51 28.17
N LEU A 14 -16.34 1.75 28.34
CA LEU A 14 -17.32 2.36 27.43
C LEU A 14 -16.66 2.95 26.17
N ALA A 15 -15.40 3.41 26.26
CA ALA A 15 -14.70 4.02 25.13
C ALA A 15 -14.30 3.00 24.04
N SER A 16 -14.10 1.73 24.39
CA SER A 16 -13.63 0.68 23.45
C SER A 16 -14.71 0.21 22.47
N THR A 17 -15.99 0.26 22.85
CA THR A 17 -17.09 -0.24 22.01
C THR A 17 -17.47 0.73 20.89
N ALA A 18 -17.30 2.04 21.09
CA ALA A 18 -17.55 3.04 20.06
C ALA A 18 -16.54 2.97 18.89
N LEU A 19 -15.29 2.58 19.16
CA LEU A 19 -14.22 2.53 18.17
C LEU A 19 -14.33 1.30 17.24
N ALA A 20 -14.87 0.19 17.74
CA ALA A 20 -15.09 -1.04 16.95
C ALA A 20 -16.22 -0.93 15.92
N VAL A 21 -17.20 -0.04 16.15
CA VAL A 21 -18.35 0.17 15.25
C VAL A 21 -18.11 1.35 14.29
N GLY A 22 -17.49 2.45 14.75
CA GLY A 22 -17.22 3.63 13.91
C GLY A 22 -16.02 3.51 12.98
N GLY A 23 -15.05 2.64 13.29
CA GLY A 23 -13.84 2.45 12.47
C GLY A 23 -14.09 1.74 11.13
N GLN A 24 -15.15 0.94 11.05
CA GLN A 24 -15.51 0.14 9.86
C GLN A 24 -15.93 1.04 8.68
N SER A 25 -16.58 2.18 8.97
CA SER A 25 -17.05 3.15 7.97
C SER A 25 -15.93 3.97 7.32
N LEU A 26 -14.72 3.98 7.90
CA LEU A 26 -13.55 4.65 7.31
C LEU A 26 -12.76 3.76 6.36
N TRP A 27 -12.94 2.43 6.41
CA TRP A 27 -12.29 1.50 5.48
C TRP A 27 -13.20 0.99 4.36
N GLY A 28 -14.52 1.08 4.51
CA GLY A 28 -15.50 0.62 3.51
C GLY A 28 -15.72 1.58 2.34
N ALA A 29 -15.28 2.84 2.43
CA ALA A 29 -15.35 3.80 1.34
C ALA A 29 -14.17 3.61 0.37
N GLY A 30 -14.06 2.40 -0.18
CA GLY A 30 -13.23 2.16 -1.35
C GLY A 30 -13.75 3.05 -2.47
N THR A 31 -12.96 4.06 -2.82
CA THR A 31 -13.23 4.89 -4.00
C THR A 31 -13.39 3.98 -5.20
N THR A 32 -14.61 3.87 -5.74
CA THR A 32 -14.82 3.23 -7.02
C THR A 32 -14.09 4.09 -8.03
N ARG A 33 -12.88 3.67 -8.44
CA ARG A 33 -12.09 4.36 -9.47
C ARG A 33 -12.86 4.24 -10.79
N THR A 34 -13.85 5.10 -11.00
CA THR A 34 -14.53 5.24 -12.28
C THR A 34 -13.55 5.92 -13.23
N GLY A 35 -13.10 5.17 -14.24
CA GLY A 35 -12.26 5.67 -15.32
C GLY A 35 -10.78 5.54 -15.06
N ALA A 36 -10.26 4.31 -15.01
CA ALA A 36 -8.94 4.11 -15.59
C ALA A 36 -9.13 4.39 -17.09
N ASN A 37 -8.57 5.50 -17.57
CA ASN A 37 -8.41 5.76 -18.99
C ASN A 37 -7.46 4.67 -19.50
N CYS A 38 -7.97 3.45 -19.76
CA CYS A 38 -7.17 2.30 -20.11
C CYS A 38 -6.48 2.62 -21.43
N PRO A 39 -5.16 2.79 -21.43
CA PRO A 39 -4.44 3.17 -22.64
C PRO A 39 -4.50 2.00 -23.61
N GLY A 40 -5.38 2.08 -24.62
CA GLY A 40 -5.41 1.22 -25.80
C GLY A 40 -5.36 -0.30 -25.56
N ALA A 41 -5.11 -1.04 -26.64
CA ALA A 41 -4.75 -2.45 -26.55
C ALA A 41 -3.29 -2.58 -26.10
N LEU A 42 -3.00 -3.57 -25.27
CA LEU A 42 -1.64 -3.92 -24.85
C LEU A 42 -0.91 -4.59 -26.02
N VAL A 43 0.30 -4.11 -26.33
CA VAL A 43 1.19 -4.73 -27.31
C VAL A 43 2.12 -5.70 -26.55
N PRO A 44 2.15 -6.99 -26.94
CA PRO A 44 3.03 -7.96 -26.30
C PRO A 44 4.50 -7.55 -26.39
N ASP A 45 5.20 -7.58 -25.26
CA ASP A 45 6.64 -7.34 -25.23
C ASP A 45 7.40 -8.57 -25.74
N PRO A 46 8.28 -8.45 -26.76
CA PRO A 46 9.13 -9.54 -27.22
C PRO A 46 9.99 -10.17 -26.11
N MET A 47 10.34 -9.41 -25.07
CA MET A 47 11.10 -9.92 -23.93
C MET A 47 10.21 -10.50 -22.81
N GLY A 48 8.89 -10.32 -22.88
CA GLY A 48 7.92 -10.86 -21.93
C GLY A 48 8.01 -10.27 -20.52
N PHE A 49 8.57 -9.07 -20.34
CA PHE A 49 8.65 -8.43 -19.02
C PHE A 49 7.37 -7.66 -18.67
N LEU A 50 6.93 -6.81 -19.58
CA LEU A 50 5.77 -5.97 -19.39
C LEU A 50 5.17 -5.65 -20.75
N ASP A 51 3.91 -6.02 -20.97
CA ASP A 51 3.17 -5.58 -22.14
C ASP A 51 2.75 -4.12 -21.94
N LEU A 52 3.03 -3.26 -22.91
CA LEU A 52 2.66 -1.85 -22.85
C LEU A 52 1.80 -1.46 -24.05
N PRO A 53 0.95 -0.44 -23.88
CA PRO A 53 0.28 0.18 -25.01
C PRO A 53 1.28 0.85 -25.97
N GLU A 54 0.83 1.06 -27.20
CA GLU A 54 1.60 1.82 -28.19
C GLU A 54 1.97 3.21 -27.67
N GLY A 55 3.22 3.64 -27.91
CA GLY A 55 3.75 4.93 -27.47
C GLY A 55 4.33 4.96 -26.05
N TYR A 56 4.21 3.88 -25.28
CA TYR A 56 4.86 3.74 -23.97
C TYR A 56 6.18 2.98 -24.08
N SER A 57 7.10 3.27 -23.17
CA SER A 57 8.38 2.55 -23.04
C SER A 57 8.72 2.32 -21.58
N TYR A 58 9.53 1.30 -21.32
CA TYR A 58 10.03 0.98 -19.99
C TYR A 58 11.56 0.90 -20.00
N ARG A 59 12.13 1.04 -18.82
CA ARG A 59 13.56 0.78 -18.57
C ARG A 59 13.71 0.07 -17.25
N THR A 60 14.51 -0.98 -17.23
CA THR A 60 14.90 -1.68 -16.00
C THR A 60 15.82 -0.79 -15.17
N ILE A 61 15.39 -0.43 -13.96
CA ILE A 61 16.16 0.43 -13.04
C ILE A 61 16.88 -0.35 -11.94
N ALA A 62 16.39 -1.55 -11.60
CA ALA A 62 16.99 -2.44 -10.62
C ALA A 62 16.60 -3.89 -10.90
N ARG A 63 17.42 -4.83 -10.46
CA ARG A 63 17.13 -6.26 -10.52
C ARG A 63 17.39 -6.88 -9.16
N ALA A 64 16.46 -7.72 -8.73
CA ALA A 64 16.56 -8.42 -7.47
C ALA A 64 17.85 -9.27 -7.39
N GLY A 65 18.51 -9.24 -6.23
CA GLY A 65 19.75 -9.97 -6.00
C GLY A 65 21.00 -9.36 -6.65
N VAL A 66 20.89 -8.19 -7.29
CA VAL A 66 22.04 -7.44 -7.77
C VAL A 66 22.53 -6.50 -6.68
N LYS A 67 23.85 -6.37 -6.54
CA LYS A 67 24.48 -5.48 -5.57
C LYS A 67 24.22 -4.02 -5.93
N MET A 68 23.67 -3.27 -4.99
CA MET A 68 23.43 -1.83 -5.04
C MET A 68 24.72 -1.06 -4.75
N THR A 69 24.71 0.25 -5.00
CA THR A 69 25.87 1.15 -4.79
C THR A 69 26.24 1.31 -3.32
N ASP A 70 25.30 1.07 -2.40
CA ASP A 70 25.51 1.05 -0.94
C ASP A 70 26.18 -0.25 -0.43
N GLY A 71 26.40 -1.22 -1.31
CA GLY A 71 27.03 -2.49 -1.00
C GLY A 71 26.07 -3.59 -0.55
N PHE A 72 24.78 -3.30 -0.39
CA PHE A 72 23.75 -4.31 -0.11
C PHE A 72 23.18 -4.89 -1.41
N HIS A 73 22.51 -6.04 -1.34
CA HIS A 73 21.80 -6.59 -2.51
C HIS A 73 20.38 -6.07 -2.55
N PHE A 74 19.88 -5.78 -3.75
CA PHE A 74 18.48 -5.43 -3.92
C PHE A 74 17.60 -6.58 -3.44
N PRO A 75 16.59 -6.31 -2.60
CA PRO A 75 15.78 -7.35 -1.96
C PRO A 75 15.13 -8.27 -3.00
N MET A 76 15.13 -9.57 -2.70
CA MET A 76 14.43 -10.58 -3.50
C MET A 76 12.94 -10.65 -3.16
N ASP A 77 12.60 -10.25 -1.94
CA ASP A 77 11.24 -10.29 -1.43
C ASP A 77 10.55 -8.97 -1.79
N GLY A 78 9.24 -9.01 -2.09
CA GLY A 78 8.43 -7.88 -2.55
C GLY A 78 8.24 -6.74 -1.53
N ALA A 79 9.24 -6.44 -0.72
CA ALA A 79 9.35 -5.24 0.06
C ALA A 79 9.23 -4.01 -0.86
N GLY A 80 8.33 -3.09 -0.50
CA GLY A 80 8.09 -1.88 -1.27
C GLY A 80 9.37 -1.04 -1.42
N VAL A 81 9.53 -0.42 -2.59
CA VAL A 81 10.61 0.55 -2.84
C VAL A 81 10.13 1.96 -2.51
N GLY A 82 10.93 2.71 -1.76
CA GLY A 82 10.69 4.13 -1.51
C GLY A 82 11.14 4.98 -2.71
N VAL A 83 10.31 5.94 -3.12
CA VAL A 83 10.68 7.00 -4.06
C VAL A 83 10.92 8.25 -3.22
N VAL A 84 12.10 8.86 -3.36
CA VAL A 84 12.47 10.12 -2.68
C VAL A 84 12.15 11.31 -3.58
#